data_AF-A0A3S6QRR8-F1
#
_entry.id   AF-A0A3S6QRR8-F1
#
_cell.length_a   1.000
_cell.length_b   1.000
_cell.length_c   1.000
_cell.angle_alpha   90.00
_cell.angle_beta   90.00
_cell.angle_gamma   90.00
#
_symmetry.space_group_name_H-M   'P 1'
#
loop_
_entity.id
_entity.type
_entity.pdbx_description
1 polymer ?
#
loop_
_entity_poly.entity_id
_entity_poly.type
_entity_poly.pdbx_seq_one_letter_code
_entity_poly.pdbx_strand_id
1 'polypeptide(L)'
;MNKDKILRAAQLANDDEGKRNTILKDQSIIFGFCSLGLLFILIIQLLHHESLNTVFFLVLLGGLGIEISQVIKKHSIISILTSILLIVAVVYTAWLIIIGK
;
A
#
# COMPACT_ATOMS: atom_id res chain seq x y z
N MET A 1 -7.95 -31.51 31.96
CA MET A 1 -7.92 -30.34 31.07
C MET A 1 -9.12 -29.46 31.40
N ASN A 2 -8.91 -28.21 31.83
CA ASN A 2 -9.99 -27.40 32.42
C ASN A 2 -10.83 -26.74 31.31
N LYS A 3 -12.11 -27.12 31.18
CA LYS A 3 -13.01 -26.66 30.11
C LYS A 3 -13.11 -25.13 30.04
N ASP A 4 -13.07 -24.46 31.17
CA ASP A 4 -13.14 -22.98 31.25
C ASP A 4 -11.92 -22.28 30.64
N LYS A 5 -10.74 -22.91 30.71
CA LYS A 5 -9.53 -22.37 30.06
C LYS A 5 -9.61 -22.48 28.54
N ILE A 6 -10.22 -23.55 28.02
CA ILE A 6 -10.42 -23.74 26.59
C ILE A 6 -11.46 -22.75 26.06
N LEU A 7 -12.56 -22.55 26.81
CA LEU A 7 -13.62 -21.63 26.43
C LEU A 7 -13.15 -20.18 26.39
N ARG A 8 -12.36 -19.75 27.40
CA ARG A 8 -11.73 -18.42 27.40
C ARG A 8 -10.74 -18.23 26.24
N ALA A 9 -9.93 -19.25 25.94
CA ALA A 9 -8.99 -19.18 24.82
C ALA A 9 -9.71 -19.06 23.47
N ALA A 10 -10.83 -19.78 23.29
CA ALA A 10 -11.65 -19.68 22.09
C ALA A 10 -12.34 -18.31 21.95
N GLN A 11 -12.84 -17.73 23.04
CA GLN A 11 -13.43 -16.39 23.03
C GLN A 11 -12.39 -15.32 22.70
N LEU A 12 -11.19 -15.41 23.28
CA LEU A 12 -10.10 -14.46 23.00
C LEU A 12 -9.67 -14.50 21.53
N ALA A 13 -9.55 -15.70 20.96
CA ALA A 13 -9.21 -15.87 19.54
C ALA A 13 -10.27 -15.28 18.61
N ASN A 14 -11.56 -15.44 18.95
CA ASN A 14 -12.66 -14.92 18.15
C ASN A 14 -12.75 -13.37 18.22
N ASP A 15 -12.49 -12.78 19.39
CA ASP A 15 -12.39 -11.32 19.54
C ASP A 15 -11.19 -10.74 18.76
N ASP A 16 -10.05 -11.42 18.79
CA ASP A 16 -8.86 -11.03 18.02
C ASP A 16 -9.11 -11.13 16.50
N GLU A 17 -9.81 -12.16 16.03
CA GLU A 17 -10.23 -12.29 14.63
C GLU A 17 -11.22 -11.20 14.23
N GLY A 18 -12.21 -10.91 15.07
CA GLY A 18 -13.16 -9.81 14.86
C GLY A 18 -12.46 -8.47 14.72
N LYS A 19 -11.56 -8.15 15.66
CA LYS A 19 -10.78 -6.90 15.65
C LYS A 19 -9.86 -6.79 14.44
N ARG A 20 -9.21 -7.89 14.05
CA ARG A 20 -8.35 -7.96 12.86
C ARG A 20 -9.16 -7.77 11.57
N ASN A 21 -10.38 -8.30 11.50
CA ASN A 21 -11.25 -8.13 10.34
C ASN A 21 -11.70 -6.67 10.19
N THR A 22 -12.01 -5.98 11.29
CA THR A 22 -12.34 -4.55 11.26
C THR A 22 -11.16 -3.71 10.77
N ILE A 23 -9.95 -3.97 11.28
CA ILE A 23 -8.73 -3.26 10.84
C ILE A 23 -8.47 -3.47 9.35
N LEU A 24 -8.59 -4.71 8.85
CA LEU A 24 -8.39 -5.01 7.42
C LEU A 24 -9.45 -4.32 6.55
N LYS A 25 -10.69 -4.28 7.01
CA LYS A 25 -11.78 -3.59 6.31
C LYS A 25 -11.54 -2.08 6.24
N ASP A 26 -11.14 -1.46 7.35
CA ASP A 26 -10.85 -0.03 7.39
C ASP A 26 -9.64 0.33 6.50
N GLN A 27 -8.58 -0.48 6.53
CA GLN A 27 -7.43 -0.33 5.61
C GLN A 27 -7.84 -0.49 4.14
N SER A 28 -8.72 -1.44 3.82
CA SER A 28 -9.23 -1.64 2.47
C SER A 28 -10.08 -0.47 1.99
N ILE A 29 -10.87 0.14 2.87
CA ILE A 29 -11.70 1.32 2.55
C ILE A 29 -10.79 2.52 2.26
N ILE A 30 -9.79 2.77 3.11
CA ILE A 30 -8.83 3.86 2.93
C ILE A 30 -8.07 3.68 1.60
N PHE A 31 -7.62 2.46 1.29
CA PHE A 31 -6.97 2.17 0.02
C PHE A 31 -7.88 2.44 -1.18
N GLY A 32 -9.16 2.08 -1.08
CA GLY A 32 -10.17 2.37 -2.11
C GLY A 32 -10.31 3.87 -2.38
N PHE A 33 -10.44 4.69 -1.33
CA PHE A 33 -10.54 6.15 -1.47
C PHE A 33 -9.25 6.78 -2.02
N CYS A 34 -8.07 6.34 -1.58
CA CYS A 34 -6.79 6.81 -2.14
C CYS A 34 -6.67 6.47 -3.63
N SER A 35 -7.08 5.27 -4.04
CA SER A 35 -7.05 4.83 -5.44
C SER A 35 -8.02 5.63 -6.30
N LEU A 36 -9.22 5.94 -5.77
CA LEU A 36 -10.20 6.78 -6.43
C LEU A 36 -9.68 8.21 -6.62
N GLY A 37 -9.04 8.78 -5.60
CA GLY A 37 -8.42 10.10 -5.68
C GLY A 37 -7.31 10.17 -6.74
N LEU A 38 -6.47 9.13 -6.81
CA LEU A 38 -5.44 9.02 -7.85
C LEU A 38 -6.04 8.97 -9.25
N LEU A 39 -7.12 8.22 -9.44
CA LEU A 39 -7.85 8.19 -10.72
C LEU A 39 -8.39 9.56 -11.09
N PHE A 40 -8.97 10.29 -10.14
CA PHE A 40 -9.45 11.66 -10.39
C PHE A 40 -8.33 12.60 -10.82
N ILE A 41 -7.19 12.59 -10.12
CA ILE A 41 -6.03 13.42 -10.47
C ILE A 41 -5.50 13.04 -11.87
N LEU A 42 -5.43 11.74 -12.17
CA LEU A 42 -5.01 11.25 -13.48
C LEU A 42 -5.93 11.75 -14.61
N ILE A 43 -7.24 11.68 -14.42
CA ILE A 43 -8.22 12.15 -15.40
C ILE A 43 -8.09 13.66 -15.62
N ILE A 44 -7.97 14.45 -14.54
CA ILE A 44 -7.82 15.91 -14.63
C ILE A 44 -6.52 16.28 -15.37
N GLN A 45 -5.40 15.61 -15.06
CA GLN A 45 -4.12 15.88 -15.73
C GLN A 45 -4.15 15.47 -17.19
N LEU A 46 -4.80 14.35 -17.53
CA LEU A 46 -4.96 13.91 -18.91
C LEU A 46 -5.76 14.94 -19.73
N LEU A 47 -6.84 15.47 -19.14
CA LEU A 47 -7.69 16.50 -19.74
C LEU A 47 -6.97 17.84 -19.92
N HIS A 48 -6.06 18.20 -19.00
CA HIS A 48 -5.25 19.41 -19.11
C HIS A 48 -3.95 19.24 -19.92
N HIS A 49 -3.64 18.04 -20.41
CA HIS A 49 -2.37 17.71 -21.06
C HIS A 49 -1.14 18.08 -20.21
N GLU A 50 -1.29 18.02 -18.89
CA GLU A 50 -0.21 18.23 -17.94
C GLU A 50 0.64 16.97 -17.79
N SER A 51 1.87 17.13 -17.28
CA SER A 51 2.75 15.98 -17.06
C SER A 51 2.10 14.99 -16.09
N LEU A 52 2.12 13.70 -16.45
CA LEU A 52 1.64 12.62 -15.60
C LEU A 52 2.67 12.20 -14.55
N ASN A 53 3.82 12.88 -14.49
CA ASN A 53 4.96 12.49 -13.65
C ASN A 53 4.58 12.48 -12.16
N THR A 54 3.75 13.42 -11.72
CA THR A 54 3.24 13.47 -10.34
C THR A 54 2.36 12.27 -9.99
N VAL A 55 1.45 11.87 -10.90
CA VAL A 55 0.59 10.70 -10.67
C VAL A 55 1.41 9.41 -10.73
N PHE A 56 2.34 9.32 -11.68
CA PHE A 56 3.23 8.17 -11.80
C PHE A 56 4.11 8.01 -10.55
N PHE A 57 4.64 9.12 -10.02
CA PHE A 57 5.38 9.14 -8.77
C PHE A 57 4.54 8.63 -7.59
N LEU A 58 3.29 9.06 -7.46
CA LEU A 58 2.40 8.60 -6.39
C LEU A 58 2.07 7.10 -6.50
N VAL A 59 1.85 6.60 -7.72
CA VAL A 59 1.64 5.16 -7.97
C VAL A 59 2.88 4.36 -7.59
N LEU A 60 4.07 4.82 -7.98
CA LEU A 60 5.33 4.19 -7.60
C LEU A 60 5.54 4.22 -6.09
N LEU A 61 5.24 5.33 -5.41
CA LEU A 61 5.35 5.44 -3.96
C LEU A 61 4.43 4.45 -3.25
N GLY A 62 3.20 4.29 -3.74
CA GLY A 62 2.24 3.29 -3.25
C GLY A 62 2.74 1.85 -3.45
N GLY A 63 3.27 1.55 -4.64
CA GLY A 63 3.88 0.26 -4.95
C GLY A 63 5.08 -0.06 -4.04
N LEU A 64 5.92 0.94 -3.76
CA LEU A 64 7.07 0.81 -2.86
C LEU A 64 6.62 0.47 -1.43
N GLY A 65 5.56 1.12 -0.94
CA GLY A 65 5.00 0.81 0.38
C GLY A 65 4.50 -0.64 0.51
N ILE A 66 3.88 -1.17 -0.55
CA ILE A 66 3.42 -2.56 -0.61
C ILE A 66 4.61 -3.53 -0.61
N GLU A 67 5.62 -3.25 -1.44
CA GLU A 67 6.87 -4.00 -1.55
C GLU A 67 7.62 -4.06 -0.21
N ILE A 68 7.82 -2.93 0.47
CA ILE A 68 8.46 -2.87 1.79
C ILE A 68 7.71 -3.76 2.81
N SER A 69 6.38 -3.70 2.80
CA SER A 69 5.54 -4.55 3.67
C SER A 69 5.72 -6.05 3.37
N GLN A 70 5.91 -6.42 2.09
CA GLN A 70 6.17 -7.81 1.69
C GLN A 70 7.60 -8.26 2.04
N VAL A 71 8.61 -7.41 1.87
CA VAL A 71 10.00 -7.70 2.27
C VAL A 71 10.06 -8.02 3.76
N ILE A 72 9.42 -7.20 4.61
CA ILE A 72 9.39 -7.40 6.06
C ILE A 72 8.71 -8.72 6.45
N LYS A 73 7.66 -9.13 5.74
CA LYS A 73 6.87 -10.32 6.09
C LYS A 73 7.40 -11.63 5.53
N LYS A 74 8.04 -11.62 4.36
CA LYS A 74 8.33 -12.84 3.59
C LYS A 74 9.77 -12.99 3.10
N HIS A 75 10.62 -11.97 3.22
CA HIS A 75 12.03 -12.00 2.81
C HIS A 75 12.28 -12.68 1.44
N SER A 76 11.42 -12.41 0.45
CA SER A 76 11.59 -12.97 -0.90
C SER A 76 12.65 -12.18 -1.66
N ILE A 77 13.61 -12.88 -2.27
CA ILE A 77 14.66 -12.28 -3.13
C ILE A 77 14.05 -11.47 -4.28
N ILE A 78 12.92 -11.94 -4.82
CA ILE A 78 12.19 -11.24 -5.89
C ILE A 78 11.70 -9.89 -5.38
N SER A 79 11.12 -9.84 -4.17
CA SER A 79 10.64 -8.61 -3.53
C SER A 79 11.79 -7.64 -3.22
N ILE A 80 12.95 -8.14 -2.82
CA ILE A 80 14.13 -7.28 -2.61
C ILE A 80 14.55 -6.62 -3.93
N LEU A 81 14.58 -7.38 -5.03
CA LEU A 81 14.97 -6.87 -6.35
C LEU A 81 13.97 -5.85 -6.88
N THR A 82 12.67 -6.13 -6.79
CA THR A 82 11.60 -5.21 -7.20
C THR A 82 11.56 -3.96 -6.31
N SER A 83 11.79 -4.08 -5.01
CA SER A 83 11.96 -2.93 -4.10
C SER A 83 13.09 -2.00 -4.54
N ILE A 84 14.28 -2.54 -4.85
CA ILE A 84 15.42 -1.73 -5.34
C ILE A 84 15.06 -1.00 -6.63
N LEU A 85 14.43 -1.70 -7.57
CA LEU A 85 14.03 -1.13 -8.86
C LEU A 85 12.96 -0.03 -8.68
N LEU A 86 12.03 -0.22 -7.75
CA LEU A 86 11.03 0.77 -7.36
C LEU A 86 11.67 2.01 -6.72
N ILE A 87 12.67 1.85 -5.85
CA ILE A 87 13.39 2.99 -5.26
C ILE A 87 14.04 3.83 -6.37
N VAL A 88 14.71 3.19 -7.33
CA VAL A 88 15.34 3.88 -8.47
C VAL A 88 14.27 4.63 -9.29
N ALA A 89 13.13 4.00 -9.56
CA ALA A 89 12.03 4.62 -10.30
C ALA A 89 11.42 5.81 -9.55
N VAL A 90 11.25 5.72 -8.24
CA VAL A 90 10.74 6.80 -7.36
C VAL A 90 11.73 7.98 -7.35
N VAL A 91 13.02 7.72 -7.18
CA VAL A 91 14.05 8.78 -7.16
C VAL A 91 14.13 9.48 -8.52
N TYR A 92 14.08 8.72 -9.61
CA TYR A 92 14.11 9.28 -10.96
C TYR A 92 12.87 10.12 -11.27
N THR A 93 11.68 9.66 -10.89
CA THR A 93 10.44 10.42 -11.09
C THR A 93 10.35 11.66 -10.18
N ALA A 94 10.85 11.59 -8.94
CA ALA A 94 11.00 12.77 -8.09
C ALA A 94 11.92 13.84 -8.72
N TRP A 95 13.02 13.39 -9.32
CA TRP A 95 13.96 14.27 -10.01
C TRP A 95 13.34 14.96 -11.24
N LEU A 96 12.53 14.24 -12.03
CA LEU A 96 11.79 14.82 -13.16
C LEU A 96 10.81 15.91 -12.69
N ILE A 97 10.06 15.63 -11.61
CA ILE A 97 9.12 16.60 -11.02
C ILE A 97 9.85 17.86 -10.55
N ILE A 98 11.00 17.74 -9.87
CA ILE A 98 11.78 18.88 -9.38
C ILE A 98 12.29 19.75 -10.53
N ILE A 99 12.67 19.15 -11.66
CA ILE A 99 13.15 19.87 -12.85
C ILE A 99 12.00 20.47 -13.67
N GLY A 100 10.74 20.16 -13.33
CA GLY A 100 9.57 20.65 -14.06
C GLY A 100 9.44 20.04 -15.46
N LYS A 101 9.98 18.83 -15.65
CA LYS A 101 9.78 18.02 -16.86
C LYS A 101 8.72 16.96 -16.66
#